data_AF-M5JM96-F1
#
_entry.id   AF-M5JM96-F1
#
_cell.length_a   1.000
_cell.length_b   1.000
_cell.length_c   1.000
_cell.angle_alpha   90.00
_cell.angle_beta   90.00
_cell.angle_gamma   90.00
#
_symmetry.space_group_name_H-M   'P 1'
#
loop_
_entity.id
_entity.type
_entity.pdbx_description
1 polymer ?
#
loop_
_entity_poly.entity_id
_entity_poly.type
_entity_poly.pdbx_seq_one_letter_code
_entity_poly.pdbx_strand_id
1 'polypeptide(L)'
;MIGTIDKYELPRAAFDNYCEARIFDLYDDPMPSRNDLEGYCGETASAIIQLAGFILDRDAAQAQTETTGHAGVAQAVTGLLRLMPIHRRRGQLYVPADMLQAVGVTREVFLAGEDKAATGRVISIMLAFAREHLAIFEKNKSQLPKSLAPAFLPLALVPAYLRAIERLGTEAVEKVADISAIRKQWLMFRASF
;
A
#
# COMPACT_ATOMS: atom_id res chain seq x y z
N MET A 1 14.67 16.34 12.55
CA MET A 1 13.26 16.19 12.11
C MET A 1 12.56 17.54 12.01
N ILE A 2 12.45 18.31 13.10
CA ILE A 2 11.79 19.65 13.09
C ILE A 2 12.44 20.60 12.06
N GLY A 3 13.78 20.70 12.03
CA GLY A 3 14.45 21.54 11.03
C GLY A 3 14.21 21.16 9.56
N THR A 4 13.84 19.90 9.28
CA THR A 4 13.44 19.48 7.92
C THR A 4 12.02 19.94 7.61
N ILE A 5 11.10 19.81 8.57
CA ILE A 5 9.72 20.28 8.44
C ILE A 5 9.70 21.78 8.15
N ASP A 6 10.50 22.56 8.88
CA ASP A 6 10.56 24.00 8.69
C ASP A 6 11.26 24.36 7.37
N LYS A 7 12.41 23.74 7.06
CA LYS A 7 13.17 24.01 5.83
C LYS A 7 12.34 23.77 4.55
N TYR A 8 11.54 22.72 4.54
CA TYR A 8 10.74 22.35 3.38
C TYR A 8 9.27 22.69 3.54
N GLU A 9 8.87 23.43 4.58
CA GLU A 9 7.49 23.84 4.89
C GLU A 9 6.47 22.68 4.87
N LEU A 10 6.88 21.51 5.36
CA LEU A 10 6.06 20.31 5.28
C LEU A 10 4.79 20.44 6.15
N PRO A 11 3.63 19.98 5.68
CA PRO A 11 2.38 20.08 6.44
C PRO A 11 2.48 19.26 7.72
N ARG A 12 2.52 19.94 8.88
CA ARG A 12 2.60 19.30 10.20
C ARG A 12 1.43 18.33 10.44
N ALA A 13 0.23 18.71 10.00
CA ALA A 13 -0.96 17.88 10.06
C ALA A 13 -0.78 16.50 9.40
N ALA A 14 0.02 16.38 8.34
CA ALA A 14 0.27 15.08 7.71
C ALA A 14 1.05 14.11 8.62
N PHE A 15 1.86 14.63 9.54
CA PHE A 15 2.56 13.80 10.54
C PHE A 15 1.62 13.40 11.67
N ASP A 16 0.77 14.33 12.12
CA ASP A 16 -0.24 14.06 13.15
C ASP A 16 -1.24 13.01 12.65
N ASN A 17 -1.78 13.20 11.43
CA ASN A 17 -2.68 12.23 10.80
C ASN A 17 -2.01 10.86 10.60
N TYR A 18 -0.72 10.81 10.21
CA TYR A 18 0.01 9.55 10.12
C TYR A 18 0.05 8.84 11.47
N CYS A 19 0.35 9.56 12.55
CA CYS A 19 0.37 9.02 13.90
C CYS A 19 -1.02 8.55 14.33
N GLU A 20 -2.08 9.33 14.06
CA GLU A 20 -3.47 8.96 14.33
C GLU A 20 -3.88 7.70 13.56
N ALA A 21 -3.54 7.60 12.28
CA ALA A 21 -3.80 6.40 11.48
C ALA A 21 -3.09 5.15 12.04
N ARG A 22 -1.96 5.31 12.73
CA ARG A 22 -1.26 4.19 13.42
C ARG A 22 -1.90 3.80 14.75
N ILE A 23 -2.78 4.62 15.33
CA ILE A 23 -3.53 4.24 16.53
C ILE A 23 -4.48 3.08 16.21
N PHE A 24 -5.08 3.08 15.02
CA PHE A 24 -5.88 1.97 14.48
C PHE A 24 -5.11 0.64 14.54
N ASP A 25 -3.83 0.64 14.14
CA ASP A 25 -2.97 -0.55 14.17
C ASP A 25 -2.75 -1.08 15.60
N LEU A 26 -2.70 -0.18 16.58
CA LEU A 26 -2.45 -0.50 17.99
C LEU A 26 -3.66 -1.19 18.62
N TYR A 27 -4.87 -0.73 18.31
CA TYR A 27 -6.10 -1.30 18.86
C TYR A 27 -6.67 -2.47 18.04
N ASP A 28 -6.07 -2.77 16.88
CA ASP A 28 -6.56 -3.79 15.92
C ASP A 28 -8.04 -3.57 15.57
N ASP A 29 -8.40 -2.29 15.38
CA ASP A 29 -9.74 -1.89 14.98
C ASP A 29 -10.10 -2.57 13.65
N PRO A 30 -11.34 -3.07 13.47
CA PRO A 30 -11.75 -3.65 12.20
C PRO A 30 -11.88 -2.55 11.15
N MET A 31 -11.42 -2.82 9.93
CA MET A 31 -11.61 -1.93 8.78
C MET A 31 -13.03 -2.13 8.22
N PRO A 32 -13.97 -1.16 8.34
CA PRO A 32 -15.35 -1.40 7.95
C PRO A 32 -15.53 -1.52 6.44
N SER A 33 -14.90 -0.62 5.68
CA SER A 33 -15.10 -0.52 4.23
C SER A 33 -13.82 -0.37 3.44
N ARG A 34 -13.91 -0.58 2.12
CA ARG A 34 -12.87 -0.24 1.15
C ARG A 34 -12.39 1.21 1.31
N ASN A 35 -13.31 2.15 1.52
CA ASN A 35 -12.99 3.58 1.67
C ASN A 35 -12.16 3.85 2.94
N ASP A 36 -12.40 3.11 4.03
CA ASP A 36 -11.59 3.23 5.25
C ASP A 36 -10.16 2.74 5.01
N LEU A 37 -9.99 1.65 4.24
CA LEU A 37 -8.66 1.19 3.84
C LEU A 37 -7.96 2.20 2.92
N GLU A 38 -8.68 2.82 1.98
CA GLU A 38 -8.15 3.89 1.13
C GLU A 38 -7.69 5.09 1.98
N GLY A 39 -8.49 5.52 2.96
CA GLY A 39 -8.15 6.57 3.92
C GLY A 39 -6.91 6.24 4.75
N TYR A 40 -6.85 5.04 5.33
CA TYR A 40 -5.67 4.54 6.04
C TYR A 40 -4.42 4.56 5.16
N CYS A 41 -4.52 4.08 3.92
CA CYS A 41 -3.41 4.10 2.96
C CYS A 41 -3.02 5.54 2.59
N GLY A 42 -3.99 6.45 2.50
CA GLY A 42 -3.82 7.88 2.27
C GLY A 42 -2.93 8.53 3.33
N GLU A 43 -3.32 8.40 4.60
CA GLU A 43 -2.60 9.00 5.73
C GLU A 43 -1.27 8.29 6.07
N THR A 44 -1.05 7.08 5.57
CA THR A 44 0.18 6.31 5.83
C THR A 44 1.15 6.29 4.66
N ALA A 45 0.85 5.62 3.55
CA ALA A 45 1.78 5.45 2.45
C ALA A 45 1.76 6.61 1.47
N SER A 46 0.57 7.10 1.11
CA SER A 46 0.42 8.21 0.16
C SER A 46 1.01 9.50 0.73
N ALA A 47 0.76 9.79 2.01
CA ALA A 47 1.34 10.92 2.72
C ALA A 47 2.88 10.94 2.65
N ILE A 48 3.54 9.77 2.80
CA ILE A 48 5.02 9.70 2.74
C ILE A 48 5.54 9.98 1.32
N ILE A 49 4.87 9.46 0.29
CA ILE A 49 5.23 9.78 -1.11
C ILE A 49 5.02 11.27 -1.38
N GLN A 50 3.91 11.84 -0.90
CA GLN A 50 3.58 13.27 -1.07
C GLN A 50 4.60 14.17 -0.36
N LEU A 51 4.99 13.84 0.87
CA LEU A 51 6.02 14.56 1.62
C LEU A 51 7.39 14.49 0.94
N ALA A 52 7.76 13.33 0.38
CA ALA A 52 8.97 13.22 -0.44
C ALA A 52 8.88 14.10 -1.70
N GLY A 53 7.70 14.15 -2.34
CA GLY A 53 7.40 15.08 -3.43
C GLY A 53 7.62 16.54 -3.03
N PHE A 54 7.08 16.98 -1.89
CA PHE A 54 7.27 18.36 -1.40
C PHE A 54 8.74 18.73 -1.11
N ILE A 55 9.55 17.76 -0.70
CA ILE A 55 11.00 17.97 -0.52
C ILE A 55 11.71 18.17 -1.85
N LEU A 56 11.28 17.45 -2.90
CA LEU A 56 11.90 17.45 -4.22
C LEU A 56 11.46 18.65 -5.07
N ASP A 57 10.16 18.89 -5.14
CA ASP A 57 9.52 19.91 -5.97
C ASP A 57 8.07 20.13 -5.49
N ARG A 58 7.86 21.18 -4.70
CA ARG A 58 6.58 21.44 -4.02
C ARG A 58 5.44 21.71 -4.98
N ASP A 59 5.64 22.58 -5.95
CA ASP A 59 4.58 23.01 -6.87
C ASP A 59 4.17 21.85 -7.78
N ALA A 60 5.15 21.09 -8.29
CA ALA A 60 4.89 19.87 -9.03
C ALA A 60 4.12 18.83 -8.19
N ALA A 61 4.53 18.63 -6.92
CA ALA A 61 3.89 17.65 -6.06
C ALA A 61 2.44 18.01 -5.71
N GLN A 62 2.11 19.30 -5.54
CA GLN A 62 0.72 19.73 -5.30
C GLN A 62 -0.20 19.34 -6.46
N ALA A 63 0.27 19.48 -7.70
CA ALA A 63 -0.48 19.12 -8.91
C ALA A 63 -0.63 17.59 -9.10
N GLN A 64 0.08 16.76 -8.33
CA GLN A 64 0.12 15.30 -8.48
C GLN A 64 -0.46 14.55 -7.28
N THR A 65 -1.29 15.20 -6.46
CA THR A 65 -1.86 14.63 -5.23
C THR A 65 -2.70 13.37 -5.50
N GLU A 66 -3.54 13.37 -6.54
CA GLU A 66 -4.37 12.21 -6.90
C GLU A 66 -3.51 11.02 -7.36
N THR A 67 -2.55 11.26 -8.26
CA THR A 67 -1.57 10.26 -8.71
C THR A 67 -0.80 9.67 -7.53
N THR A 68 -0.40 10.52 -6.58
CA THR A 68 0.30 10.12 -5.35
C THR A 68 -0.59 9.27 -4.44
N GLY A 69 -1.87 9.62 -4.33
CA GLY A 69 -2.89 8.84 -3.62
C GLY A 69 -2.96 7.40 -4.14
N HIS A 70 -3.13 7.22 -5.45
CA HIS A 70 -3.20 5.88 -6.04
C HIS A 70 -1.88 5.11 -5.93
N ALA A 71 -0.73 5.78 -6.07
CA ALA A 71 0.58 5.17 -5.83
C ALA A 71 0.70 4.62 -4.40
N GLY A 72 0.33 5.44 -3.40
CA GLY A 72 0.43 5.05 -1.99
C GLY A 72 -0.52 3.92 -1.63
N VAL A 73 -1.77 3.91 -2.12
CA VAL A 73 -2.70 2.79 -1.92
C VAL A 73 -2.15 1.50 -2.52
N ALA A 74 -1.70 1.53 -3.78
CA ALA A 74 -1.11 0.34 -4.42
C ALA A 74 0.10 -0.19 -3.63
N GLN A 75 0.96 0.70 -3.13
CA GLN A 75 2.12 0.33 -2.30
C GLN A 75 1.71 -0.25 -0.94
N ALA A 76 0.79 0.40 -0.23
CA ALA A 76 0.32 0.00 1.08
C ALA A 76 -0.37 -1.36 1.04
N VAL A 77 -1.35 -1.55 0.14
CA VAL A 77 -2.09 -2.82 0.01
C VAL A 77 -1.16 -3.96 -0.37
N THR A 78 -0.19 -3.71 -1.26
CA THR A 78 0.86 -4.70 -1.57
C THR A 78 1.70 -5.02 -0.34
N GLY A 79 2.03 -4.03 0.49
CA GLY A 79 2.70 -4.21 1.78
C GLY A 79 1.90 -5.08 2.75
N LEU A 80 0.60 -4.78 2.92
CA LEU A 80 -0.32 -5.55 3.76
C LEU A 80 -0.43 -7.01 3.30
N LEU A 81 -0.51 -7.26 2.00
CA LEU A 81 -0.49 -8.62 1.43
C LEU A 81 0.83 -9.35 1.74
N ARG A 82 1.98 -8.67 1.66
CA ARG A 82 3.28 -9.29 1.99
C ARG A 82 3.43 -9.58 3.48
N LEU A 83 2.88 -8.73 4.33
CA LEU A 83 2.93 -8.85 5.78
C LEU A 83 1.79 -9.72 6.34
N MET A 84 0.87 -10.19 5.49
CA MET A 84 -0.26 -11.03 5.86
C MET A 84 0.10 -12.24 6.75
N PRO A 85 1.22 -12.97 6.55
CA PRO A 85 1.63 -14.02 7.48
C PRO A 85 1.88 -13.53 8.90
N ILE A 86 2.41 -12.32 9.04
CA ILE A 86 2.72 -11.71 10.33
C ILE A 86 1.44 -11.19 10.98
N HIS A 87 0.59 -10.49 10.22
CA HIS A 87 -0.69 -9.98 10.70
C HIS A 87 -1.60 -11.13 11.18
N ARG A 88 -1.75 -12.18 10.37
CA ARG A 88 -2.58 -13.33 10.74
C ARG A 88 -2.09 -14.05 12.00
N ARG A 89 -0.77 -14.23 12.17
CA ARG A 89 -0.20 -14.81 13.40
C ARG A 89 -0.45 -13.96 14.65
N ARG A 90 -0.70 -12.66 14.47
CA ARG A 90 -1.07 -11.72 15.54
C ARG A 90 -2.58 -11.59 15.72
N GLY A 91 -3.39 -12.34 14.95
CA GLY A 91 -4.85 -12.21 14.94
C GLY A 91 -5.37 -10.96 14.21
N GLN A 92 -4.50 -10.22 13.52
CA GLN A 92 -4.83 -8.96 12.86
C GLN A 92 -5.33 -9.20 11.43
N LEU A 93 -6.31 -8.40 11.00
CA LEU A 93 -6.85 -8.44 9.64
C LEU A 93 -7.15 -7.04 9.12
N TYR A 94 -6.41 -6.65 8.08
CA TYR A 94 -6.53 -5.36 7.41
C TYR A 94 -7.47 -5.38 6.20
N VAL A 95 -8.06 -6.54 5.89
CA VAL A 95 -9.03 -6.66 4.79
C VAL A 95 -10.36 -6.08 5.26
N PRO A 96 -10.95 -5.13 4.52
CA PRO A 96 -12.23 -4.54 4.84
C PRO A 96 -13.37 -5.54 4.98
N ALA A 97 -14.31 -5.27 5.89
CA ALA A 97 -15.46 -6.13 6.14
C ALA A 97 -16.38 -6.24 4.92
N ASP A 98 -16.59 -5.15 4.17
CA ASP A 98 -17.35 -5.18 2.92
C ASP A 98 -16.70 -6.06 1.83
N MET A 99 -15.38 -6.04 1.72
CA MET A 99 -14.61 -6.87 0.79
C MET A 99 -14.66 -8.34 1.20
N LEU A 100 -14.57 -8.64 2.50
CA LEU A 100 -14.77 -10.00 3.05
C LEU A 100 -16.17 -10.51 2.75
N GLN A 101 -17.20 -9.68 2.96
CA GLN A 101 -18.59 -10.00 2.65
C GLN A 101 -18.79 -10.28 1.15
N ALA A 102 -18.17 -9.47 0.28
CA ALA A 102 -18.26 -9.63 -1.18
C ALA A 102 -17.72 -10.98 -1.67
N VAL A 103 -16.78 -11.60 -0.94
CA VAL A 103 -16.23 -12.93 -1.25
C VAL A 103 -16.81 -14.05 -0.38
N GLY A 104 -17.80 -13.74 0.46
CA GLY A 104 -18.48 -14.70 1.34
C GLY A 104 -17.54 -15.32 2.38
N VAL A 105 -16.69 -14.51 3.01
CA VAL A 105 -15.74 -14.94 4.05
C VAL A 105 -15.92 -14.05 5.27
N THR A 106 -15.85 -14.63 6.48
CA THR A 106 -15.82 -13.84 7.72
C THR A 106 -14.39 -13.71 8.23
N ARG A 107 -14.15 -12.74 9.14
CA ARG A 107 -12.84 -12.56 9.78
C ARG A 107 -12.38 -13.85 10.47
N GLU A 108 -13.29 -14.51 11.18
CA GLU A 108 -13.02 -15.73 11.95
C GLU A 108 -12.60 -16.88 11.04
N VAL A 109 -13.34 -17.09 9.94
CA VAL A 109 -13.02 -18.12 8.93
C VAL A 109 -11.65 -17.87 8.31
N PHE A 110 -11.36 -16.61 7.94
CA PHE A 110 -10.07 -16.26 7.36
C PHE A 110 -8.91 -16.46 8.35
N LEU A 111 -9.07 -16.01 9.60
CA LEU A 111 -8.03 -16.13 10.62
C LEU A 111 -7.77 -17.58 11.02
N ALA A 112 -8.82 -18.41 11.15
CA ALA A 112 -8.68 -19.85 11.34
C ALA A 112 -7.83 -20.48 10.23
N GLY A 113 -8.08 -20.09 8.97
CA GLY A 113 -7.28 -20.49 7.80
C GLY A 113 -7.40 -21.98 7.43
N GLU A 114 -8.46 -22.64 7.90
CA GLU A 114 -8.79 -24.02 7.55
C GLU A 114 -9.35 -24.13 6.12
N ASP A 115 -10.09 -23.10 5.67
CA ASP A 115 -10.61 -23.01 4.32
C ASP A 115 -9.63 -22.29 3.38
N LYS A 116 -8.87 -23.09 2.63
CA LYS A 116 -7.93 -22.59 1.61
C LYS A 116 -8.63 -21.86 0.47
N ALA A 117 -9.85 -22.26 0.09
CA ALA A 117 -10.58 -21.60 -0.98
C ALA A 117 -11.06 -20.21 -0.53
N ALA A 118 -11.59 -20.08 0.69
CA ALA A 118 -11.91 -18.79 1.30
C ALA A 118 -10.67 -17.88 1.36
N THR A 119 -9.55 -18.41 1.85
CA THR A 119 -8.27 -17.70 1.90
C THR A 119 -7.87 -17.18 0.52
N GLY A 120 -7.97 -18.02 -0.52
CA GLY A 120 -7.65 -17.66 -1.90
C GLY A 120 -8.54 -16.54 -2.45
N ARG A 121 -9.83 -16.50 -2.09
CA ARG A 121 -10.73 -15.41 -2.50
C ARG A 121 -10.36 -14.09 -1.83
N VAL A 122 -10.02 -14.11 -0.54
CA VAL A 122 -9.58 -12.91 0.21
C VAL A 122 -8.27 -12.33 -0.35
N ILE A 123 -7.29 -13.18 -0.66
CA ILE A 123 -6.06 -12.74 -1.30
C ILE A 123 -6.35 -12.16 -2.70
N SER A 124 -7.21 -12.82 -3.47
CA SER A 124 -7.58 -12.38 -4.82
C SER A 124 -8.25 -11.02 -4.85
N ILE A 125 -9.20 -10.74 -3.94
CA ILE A 125 -9.87 -9.43 -3.90
C ILE A 125 -8.92 -8.30 -3.49
N MET A 126 -8.00 -8.55 -2.55
CA MET A 126 -6.97 -7.58 -2.18
C MET A 126 -5.92 -7.36 -3.28
N LEU A 127 -5.55 -8.42 -4.02
CA LEU A 127 -4.71 -8.30 -5.21
C LEU A 127 -5.38 -7.45 -6.29
N ALA A 128 -6.68 -7.69 -6.55
CA ALA A 128 -7.45 -6.90 -7.50
C ALA A 128 -7.50 -5.43 -7.09
N PHE A 129 -7.75 -5.15 -5.81
CA PHE A 129 -7.77 -3.80 -5.25
C PHE A 129 -6.43 -3.07 -5.41
N ALA A 130 -5.30 -3.71 -5.07
CA ALA A 130 -3.98 -3.12 -5.31
C ALA A 130 -3.70 -2.85 -6.79
N ARG A 131 -4.13 -3.77 -7.68
CA ARG A 131 -3.96 -3.64 -9.14
C ARG A 131 -4.82 -2.51 -9.72
N GLU A 132 -6.00 -2.26 -9.17
CA GLU A 132 -6.88 -1.16 -9.57
C GLU A 132 -6.19 0.19 -9.37
N HIS A 133 -5.68 0.46 -8.16
CA HIS A 133 -4.94 1.69 -7.88
C HIS A 133 -3.64 1.80 -8.69
N LEU A 134 -2.91 0.69 -8.85
CA LEU A 134 -1.73 0.66 -9.70
C LEU A 134 -2.06 1.02 -11.15
N ALA A 135 -3.17 0.51 -11.70
CA ALA A 135 -3.58 0.81 -13.07
C ALA A 135 -3.95 2.28 -13.26
N ILE A 136 -4.59 2.91 -12.27
CA ILE A 136 -4.87 4.36 -12.29
C ILE A 136 -3.58 5.16 -12.22
N PHE A 137 -2.63 4.77 -11.37
CA PHE A 137 -1.31 5.39 -11.31
C PHE A 137 -0.58 5.29 -12.67
N GLU A 138 -0.49 4.09 -13.26
CA GLU A 138 0.24 3.87 -14.51
C GLU A 138 -0.35 4.66 -15.70
N LYS A 139 -1.66 4.94 -15.70
CA LYS A 139 -2.29 5.81 -16.71
C LYS A 139 -1.82 7.27 -16.64
N ASN A 140 -1.48 7.74 -15.44
CA ASN A 140 -1.08 9.14 -15.19
C ASN A 140 0.44 9.30 -15.06
N LYS A 141 1.16 8.20 -14.87
CA LYS A 141 2.60 8.17 -14.61
C LYS A 141 3.43 8.95 -15.63
N SER A 142 3.11 8.89 -16.92
CA SER A 142 3.84 9.61 -17.98
C SER A 142 3.74 11.14 -17.89
N GLN A 143 2.80 11.65 -17.08
CA GLN A 143 2.60 13.07 -16.82
C GLN A 143 3.39 13.54 -15.59
N LEU A 144 4.05 12.64 -14.87
CA LEU A 144 4.84 13.00 -13.69
C LEU A 144 6.06 13.84 -14.11
N PRO A 145 6.28 15.00 -13.47
CA PRO A 145 7.51 15.75 -13.64
C PRO A 145 8.72 14.91 -13.23
N LYS A 146 9.80 14.97 -14.02
CA LYS A 146 11.05 14.24 -13.73
C LYS A 146 11.64 14.56 -12.35
N SER A 147 11.36 15.75 -11.82
CA SER A 147 11.75 16.16 -10.46
C SER A 147 11.13 15.28 -9.38
N LEU A 148 9.94 14.70 -9.62
CA LEU A 148 9.23 13.84 -8.66
C LEU A 148 9.59 12.36 -8.78
N ALA A 149 10.21 11.93 -9.89
CA ALA A 149 10.54 10.52 -10.14
C ALA A 149 11.18 9.79 -8.93
N PRO A 150 12.11 10.38 -8.17
CA PRO A 150 12.70 9.72 -7.00
C PRO A 150 11.68 9.33 -5.91
N ALA A 151 10.62 10.12 -5.70
CA ALA A 151 9.59 9.81 -4.70
C ALA A 151 8.79 8.55 -5.04
N PHE A 152 8.66 8.22 -6.33
CA PHE A 152 7.88 7.09 -6.81
C PHE A 152 8.72 5.82 -7.06
N LEU A 153 10.06 5.90 -7.01
CA LEU A 153 10.94 4.74 -7.26
C LEU A 153 10.56 3.46 -6.48
N PRO A 154 10.20 3.51 -5.19
CA PRO A 154 9.80 2.30 -4.45
C PRO A 154 8.59 1.57 -5.06
N LEU A 155 7.70 2.31 -5.73
CA LEU A 155 6.52 1.77 -6.38
C LEU A 155 6.86 0.83 -7.55
N ALA A 156 8.04 0.98 -8.17
CA ALA A 156 8.50 0.10 -9.24
C ALA A 156 8.58 -1.39 -8.83
N LEU A 157 8.61 -1.66 -7.51
CA LEU A 157 8.62 -3.01 -6.96
C LEU A 157 7.21 -3.64 -6.89
N VAL A 158 6.16 -2.83 -6.83
CA VAL A 158 4.77 -3.28 -6.62
C VAL A 158 4.34 -4.33 -7.65
N PRO A 159 4.52 -4.14 -8.98
CA PRO A 159 4.13 -5.15 -9.96
C PRO A 159 4.83 -6.50 -9.76
N ALA A 160 6.08 -6.50 -9.29
CA ALA A 160 6.84 -7.72 -9.05
C ALA A 160 6.39 -8.43 -7.76
N TYR A 161 6.09 -7.69 -6.71
CA TYR A 161 5.54 -8.25 -5.48
C TYR A 161 4.13 -8.80 -5.68
N LEU A 162 3.24 -8.09 -6.39
CA LEU A 162 1.90 -8.59 -6.70
C LEU A 162 1.94 -9.93 -7.44
N ARG A 163 2.83 -10.07 -8.44
CA ARG A 163 3.06 -11.36 -9.12
C ARG A 163 3.64 -12.42 -8.19
N ALA A 164 4.51 -12.05 -7.26
CA ALA A 164 5.08 -12.98 -6.30
C ALA A 164 4.02 -13.51 -5.31
N ILE A 165 3.13 -12.64 -4.84
CA ILE A 165 1.98 -12.98 -3.99
C ILE A 165 1.02 -13.89 -4.76
N GLU A 166 0.64 -13.51 -5.98
CA GLU A 166 -0.24 -14.29 -6.84
C GLU A 166 0.31 -15.70 -7.11
N ARG A 167 1.63 -15.83 -7.33
CA ARG A 167 2.29 -17.12 -7.50
C ARG A 167 2.29 -17.98 -6.23
N LEU A 168 2.34 -17.38 -5.04
CA LEU A 168 2.19 -18.11 -3.78
C LEU A 168 0.74 -18.57 -3.57
N GLY A 169 -0.23 -17.85 -4.12
CA GLY A 169 -1.65 -18.13 -3.91
C GLY A 169 -1.97 -18.16 -2.41
N THR A 170 -2.62 -19.23 -1.96
CA THR A 170 -3.00 -19.41 -0.55
C THR A 170 -1.80 -19.53 0.40
N GLU A 171 -0.59 -19.85 -0.09
CA GLU A 171 0.59 -19.88 0.78
C GLU A 171 1.03 -18.47 1.24
N ALA A 172 0.49 -17.41 0.64
CA ALA A 172 0.80 -16.03 1.03
C ALA A 172 0.32 -15.66 2.44
N VAL A 173 -0.56 -16.45 3.08
CA VAL A 173 -0.89 -16.29 4.51
C VAL A 173 0.12 -16.95 5.45
N GLU A 174 1.08 -17.71 4.93
CA GLU A 174 2.11 -18.40 5.73
C GLU A 174 3.53 -17.95 5.37
N LYS A 175 3.75 -17.52 4.12
CA LYS A 175 5.06 -17.17 3.57
C LYS A 175 5.05 -15.73 3.04
N VAL A 176 6.05 -14.96 3.45
CA VAL A 176 6.24 -13.60 2.93
C VAL A 176 6.66 -13.67 1.47
N ALA A 177 5.89 -13.04 0.58
CA ALA A 177 6.29 -12.88 -0.81
C ALA A 177 7.49 -11.93 -0.91
N ASP A 178 8.63 -12.44 -1.36
CA ASP A 178 9.83 -11.64 -1.56
C ASP A 178 10.44 -11.83 -2.96
N ILE A 179 11.26 -10.86 -3.34
CA ILE A 179 12.06 -10.84 -4.57
C ILE A 179 13.52 -10.59 -4.21
N SER A 180 14.47 -11.05 -5.03
CA SER A 180 15.89 -10.88 -4.70
C SER A 180 16.31 -9.41 -4.65
N ALA A 181 17.31 -9.08 -3.83
CA ALA A 181 17.81 -7.70 -3.70
C ALA A 181 18.30 -7.13 -5.04
N ILE A 182 18.99 -7.93 -5.85
CA ILE A 182 19.42 -7.54 -7.21
C ILE A 182 18.21 -7.22 -8.09
N ARG A 183 17.14 -8.03 -8.02
CA ARG A 183 15.92 -7.75 -8.78
C ARG A 183 15.25 -6.45 -8.33
N LYS A 184 15.29 -6.11 -7.03
CA LYS A 184 14.78 -4.82 -6.53
C LYS A 184 15.55 -3.66 -7.15
N GLN A 185 16.88 -3.70 -7.08
CA GLN A 185 17.74 -2.65 -7.64
C GLN A 185 17.56 -2.52 -9.15
N TRP A 186 17.49 -3.64 -9.87
CA TRP A 186 17.27 -3.65 -11.31
C TRP A 186 15.92 -3.06 -11.71
N LEU A 187 14.85 -3.38 -10.97
CA LEU A 187 13.52 -2.83 -11.22
C LEU A 187 13.48 -1.31 -11.00
N MET A 188 14.09 -0.83 -9.90
CA MET A 188 14.17 0.62 -9.64
C MET A 188 15.05 1.34 -10.67
N PHE A 189 16.18 0.74 -11.06
CA PHE A 189 17.06 1.30 -12.10
C PHE A 189 16.37 1.43 -13.46
N ARG A 190 15.53 0.45 -13.82
CA ARG A 190 14.77 0.47 -15.08
C ARG A 190 13.46 1.24 -15.01
N ALA A 191 13.08 1.72 -13.84
CA ALA A 191 11.84 2.44 -13.68
C ALA A 191 11.95 3.79 -14.38
N SER A 192 11.27 3.91 -15.52
CA SER A 192 11.04 5.21 -16.14
C SER A 192 9.77 5.77 -15.52
N PHE A 193 9.91 6.84 -14.73
CA PHE A 193 8.83 7.72 -14.31
C PHE A 193 8.90 8.99 -15.17
#